data_AF-A0A830C5L2-F1
#
_entry.id   AF-A0A830C5L2-F1
#
_cell.length_a   1.000
_cell.length_b   1.000
_cell.length_c   1.000
_cell.angle_alpha   90.00
_cell.angle_beta   90.00
_cell.angle_gamma   90.00
#
_symmetry.space_group_name_H-M   'P 1'
#
loop_
_entity.id
_entity.type
_entity.pdbx_description
1 polymer ?
#
loop_
_entity_poly.entity_id
_entity_poly.type
_entity_poly.pdbx_seq_one_letter_code
_entity_poly.pdbx_strand_id
1 'polypeptide(L)'
;MTVDECQIMIQRSLRIPMVIFLREHLEKLGCGIGSNFIKVGHCKGATVDGYVKGQGIAVCSNRLQIQDEVTQVVIHELIHEYDE
;
A
#
# COMPACT_ATOMS: atom_id res chain seq x y z
N MET A 1 -3.57 -13.79 -5.60
CA MET A 1 -2.16 -14.20 -5.88
C MET A 1 -1.50 -14.68 -4.59
N THR A 2 -0.29 -15.26 -4.65
CA THR A 2 0.49 -15.59 -3.43
C THR A 2 0.96 -14.31 -2.72
N VAL A 3 1.31 -14.41 -1.45
CA VAL A 3 1.86 -13.27 -0.67
C VAL A 3 3.14 -12.74 -1.34
N ASP A 4 4.03 -13.63 -1.77
CA ASP A 4 5.30 -13.25 -2.39
C ASP A 4 5.10 -12.54 -3.74
N GLU A 5 4.19 -13.03 -4.57
CA GLU A 5 3.83 -12.35 -5.83
C GLU A 5 3.27 -10.95 -5.56
N CYS A 6 2.37 -10.82 -4.58
CA CYS A 6 1.80 -9.53 -4.21
C CYS A 6 2.87 -8.57 -3.69
N GLN A 7 3.82 -9.07 -2.91
CA GLN A 7 4.93 -8.28 -2.41
C GLN A 7 5.82 -7.78 -3.56
N ILE A 8 6.10 -8.61 -4.56
CA ILE A 8 6.81 -8.19 -5.78
C ILE A 8 6.02 -7.10 -6.52
N MET A 9 4.70 -7.24 -6.63
CA MET A 9 3.86 -6.23 -7.28
C MET A 9 3.87 -4.90 -6.52
N ILE A 10 3.82 -4.92 -5.18
CA ILE A 10 3.95 -3.72 -4.35
C ILE A 10 5.32 -3.06 -4.58
N GLN A 11 6.41 -3.83 -4.59
CA GLN A 11 7.75 -3.28 -4.85
C GLN A 11 7.85 -2.61 -6.22
N ARG A 12 7.09 -3.08 -7.22
CA ARG A 12 6.97 -2.41 -8.52
C ARG A 12 6.14 -1.13 -8.43
N SER A 13 5.01 -1.15 -7.69
CA SER A 13 4.17 0.03 -7.46
C SER A 13 4.93 1.16 -6.77
N LEU A 14 5.90 0.85 -5.90
CA LEU A 14 6.77 1.85 -5.26
C LEU A 14 7.62 2.67 -6.23
N ARG A 15 7.76 2.24 -7.50
CA ARG A 15 8.49 2.96 -8.55
C ARG A 15 7.59 3.82 -9.44
N ILE A 16 6.28 3.78 -9.23
CA ILE A 16 5.31 4.56 -10.01
C ILE A 16 5.41 6.04 -9.59
N PRO A 17 5.45 7.00 -10.53
CA PRO A 17 5.65 8.42 -10.20
C PRO A 17 4.68 8.97 -9.15
N MET A 18 3.40 8.58 -9.21
CA MET A 18 2.40 9.01 -8.23
C MET A 18 2.70 8.51 -6.81
N VAL A 19 3.16 7.25 -6.69
CA VAL A 19 3.53 6.64 -5.41
C VAL A 19 4.78 7.31 -4.83
N ILE A 20 5.78 7.60 -5.67
CA ILE A 20 6.99 8.34 -5.27
C ILE A 20 6.59 9.73 -4.76
N PHE A 21 5.77 10.45 -5.53
CA PHE A 21 5.30 11.79 -5.18
C PHE A 21 4.61 11.83 -3.81
N LEU A 22 3.65 10.94 -3.56
CA LEU A 22 2.91 10.89 -2.29
C LEU A 22 3.86 10.59 -1.13
N ARG A 23 4.74 9.61 -1.29
CA ARG A 23 5.69 9.22 -0.23
C ARG A 23 6.64 10.35 0.13
N GLU A 24 7.20 11.06 -0.85
CA GLU A 24 8.08 12.20 -0.61
C GLU A 24 7.37 13.34 0.12
N HIS A 25 6.08 13.58 -0.17
CA HIS A 25 5.30 14.61 0.53
C HIS A 25 4.99 14.20 1.96
N LEU A 26 4.61 12.94 2.18
CA LEU A 26 4.39 12.39 3.52
C LEU A 26 5.67 12.46 4.37
N GLU A 27 6.83 12.12 3.80
CA GLU A 27 8.13 12.26 4.47
C GLU A 27 8.42 13.73 4.84
N LYS A 28 8.11 14.70 3.97
CA LYS A 28 8.27 16.13 4.26
C LYS A 28 7.34 16.64 5.36
N LEU A 29 6.16 16.04 5.51
CA LEU A 29 5.21 16.32 6.59
C LEU A 29 5.60 15.65 7.93
N GLY A 30 6.69 14.86 7.95
CA GLY A 30 7.14 14.14 9.13
C GLY A 30 6.48 12.76 9.30
N CYS A 31 5.66 12.32 8.34
CA CYS A 31 5.11 10.97 8.29
C CYS A 31 6.15 10.02 7.69
N GLY A 32 6.95 9.40 8.55
CA GLY A 32 8.00 8.47 8.15
C GLY A 32 7.44 7.18 7.55
N ILE A 33 7.45 7.05 6.23
CA ILE A 33 7.09 5.82 5.52
C ILE A 33 8.28 4.85 5.54
N GLY A 34 8.40 4.10 6.64
CA GLY A 34 9.45 3.11 6.83
C GLY A 34 9.29 1.85 5.96
N SER A 35 10.29 0.96 6.00
CA SER A 35 10.34 -0.30 5.24
C SER A 35 9.20 -1.29 5.55
N ASN A 36 8.49 -1.10 6.68
CA ASN A 36 7.34 -1.92 7.09
C ASN A 36 5.99 -1.21 6.90
N PHE A 37 5.96 -0.11 6.14
CA PHE A 37 4.75 0.69 5.95
C PHE A 37 3.70 0.00 5.09
N ILE A 38 4.06 -0.95 4.22
CA ILE A 38 3.11 -1.74 3.45
C ILE A 38 3.25 -3.20 3.83
N LYS A 39 2.18 -3.80 4.36
CA LYS A 39 2.12 -5.19 4.79
C LYS A 39 1.20 -5.97 3.87
N VAL A 40 1.63 -7.18 3.51
CA VAL A 40 0.85 -8.12 2.71
C VAL A 40 0.33 -9.22 3.60
N GLY A 41 -0.94 -9.59 3.42
CA GLY A 41 -1.53 -10.70 4.15
C GLY A 41 -2.73 -11.31 3.46
N HIS A 42 -3.23 -12.39 4.08
CA HIS A 42 -4.52 -12.97 3.72
C HIS A 42 -5.62 -12.32 4.56
N CYS A 43 -6.57 -11.69 3.90
CA CYS A 43 -7.71 -11.08 4.57
C CYS A 43 -8.86 -12.08 4.69
N LYS A 44 -9.48 -12.10 5.88
CA LYS A 44 -10.69 -12.90 6.18
C LYS A 44 -11.89 -11.97 6.32
N GLY A 45 -13.08 -12.42 5.90
CA GLY A 45 -14.32 -11.62 5.99
C GLY A 45 -14.45 -10.57 4.88
N ALA A 46 -15.25 -9.53 5.10
CA ALA A 46 -15.54 -8.46 4.14
C ALA A 46 -14.64 -7.22 4.29
N THR A 47 -13.72 -7.20 5.25
CA THR A 47 -12.82 -6.06 5.50
C THR A 47 -11.99 -5.79 4.25
N VAL A 48 -12.23 -4.66 3.60
CA VAL A 48 -11.52 -4.19 2.40
C VAL A 48 -10.08 -3.88 2.80
N ASP A 49 -9.15 -4.01 1.85
CA ASP A 49 -7.81 -3.44 1.95
C ASP A 49 -7.87 -2.06 2.64
N GLY A 50 -6.93 -1.79 3.55
CA GLY A 50 -7.12 -0.62 4.41
C GLY A 50 -5.87 -0.17 5.14
N TYR A 51 -5.74 1.14 5.20
CA TYR A 51 -4.81 1.86 6.04
C TYR A 51 -5.21 1.75 7.51
N VAL A 52 -4.22 1.48 8.37
CA VAL A 52 -4.40 1.53 9.82
C VAL A 52 -3.42 2.54 10.39
N LYS A 53 -3.96 3.58 11.04
CA LYS A 53 -3.18 4.65 11.65
C LYS A 53 -2.05 4.10 12.54
N GLY A 54 -0.82 4.47 12.22
CA GLY A 54 0.39 4.02 12.92
C GLY A 54 0.84 2.57 12.66
N GLN A 55 0.13 1.81 11.83
CA GLN A 55 0.50 0.44 11.43
C GLN A 55 0.83 0.29 9.94
N GLY A 56 0.44 1.28 9.12
CA GLY A 56 0.69 1.35 7.69
C GLY A 56 -0.46 0.83 6.83
N ILE A 57 -0.16 0.59 5.56
CA ILE A 57 -1.04 0.07 4.51
C ILE A 57 -1.11 -1.46 4.62
N ALA A 58 -2.31 -2.03 4.70
CA ALA A 58 -2.52 -3.48 4.58
C ALA A 58 -3.08 -3.84 3.20
N VAL A 59 -2.42 -4.78 2.51
CA VAL A 59 -2.79 -5.27 1.18
C VAL A 59 -3.14 -6.76 1.24
N CYS A 60 -4.33 -7.11 0.75
CA CYS A 60 -4.91 -8.44 0.75
C CYS A 60 -4.53 -9.21 -0.53
N SER A 61 -3.47 -10.02 -0.48
CA SER A 61 -2.99 -10.78 -1.65
C SER A 61 -4.05 -11.74 -2.25
N ASN A 62 -5.00 -12.19 -1.43
CA ASN A 62 -6.08 -13.09 -1.84
C ASN A 62 -7.25 -12.39 -2.56
N ARG A 63 -7.24 -11.06 -2.69
CA ARG A 63 -8.29 -10.28 -3.36
C ARG A 63 -7.84 -9.56 -4.61
N LEU A 64 -6.52 -9.52 -4.83
CA LEU A 64 -5.90 -8.89 -5.97
C LEU A 64 -5.36 -9.97 -6.91
N GLN A 65 -5.43 -9.70 -8.21
CA GLN A 65 -4.99 -10.60 -9.27
C GLN A 65 -3.96 -9.96 -10.19
N ILE A 66 -4.04 -8.64 -10.42
CA ILE A 66 -3.16 -7.96 -11.39
C ILE A 66 -2.38 -6.78 -10.77
N GLN A 67 -1.29 -6.39 -11.43
CA GLN A 67 -0.39 -5.31 -11.01
C GLN A 67 -1.12 -3.97 -10.85
N ASP A 68 -2.09 -3.68 -11.71
CA ASP A 68 -2.82 -2.40 -11.69
C ASP A 68 -3.69 -2.31 -10.44
N GLU A 69 -4.37 -3.38 -10.04
CA GLU A 69 -5.17 -3.42 -8.80
C GLU A 69 -4.30 -3.17 -7.58
N VAL A 70 -3.14 -3.83 -7.48
CA VAL A 70 -2.17 -3.60 -6.39
C VAL A 70 -1.71 -2.14 -6.37
N THR A 71 -1.44 -1.58 -7.54
CA THR A 71 -0.97 -0.19 -7.65
C THR A 71 -2.05 0.80 -7.23
N GLN A 72 -3.29 0.58 -7.64
CA GLN A 72 -4.43 1.43 -7.25
C GLN A 72 -4.67 1.39 -5.74
N VAL A 73 -4.62 0.22 -5.11
CA VAL A 73 -4.73 0.09 -3.65
C VAL A 73 -3.62 0.86 -2.95
N VAL A 74 -2.35 0.69 -3.36
CA VAL A 74 -1.23 1.43 -2.75
C VAL A 74 -1.41 2.94 -2.87
N ILE A 75 -1.86 3.44 -4.02
CA ILE A 75 -2.13 4.87 -4.22
C ILE A 75 -3.29 5.34 -3.32
N HIS A 76 -4.39 4.60 -3.30
CA HIS A 76 -5.58 4.92 -2.51
C HIS A 76 -5.25 5.07 -1.02
N GLU A 77 -4.49 4.12 -0.47
CA GLU A 77 -4.13 4.15 0.95
C GLU A 77 -3.06 5.21 1.27
N LEU A 78 -2.18 5.55 0.32
CA LEU A 78 -1.25 6.68 0.48
C LEU A 78 -1.96 8.04 0.46
N ILE A 79 -3.06 8.17 -0.30
CA ILE A 79 -3.89 9.37 -0.27
C ILE A 79 -4.60 9.48 1.07
N HIS A 80 -5.14 8.37 1.59
CA HIS A 80 -5.72 8.35 2.93
C HIS A 80 -4.73 8.81 4.02
N GLU A 81 -3.47 8.39 3.94
CA GLU A 81 -2.42 8.86 4.86
C GLU A 81 -2.09 10.35 4.69
N TYR A 82 -2.28 10.92 3.48
CA TYR A 82 -2.00 12.33 3.22
C TYR A 82 -3.15 13.25 3.66
N ASP A 83 -4.39 12.79 3.53
CA ASP A 83 -5.59 13.58 3.84
C ASP A 83 -5.96 13.57 5.34
N GLU A 84 -5.44 12.63 6.14
CA GLU A 84 -5.65 12.53 7.60
C GLU A 84 -4.76 13.44 8.46
#